data_AF-A0AAW8F559-F1
#
_entry.id   AF-A0AAW8F559-F1
#
_cell.length_a   1.000
_cell.length_b   1.000
_cell.length_c   1.000
_cell.angle_alpha   90.00
_cell.angle_beta   90.00
_cell.angle_gamma   90.00
#
_symmetry.space_group_name_H-M   'P 1'
#
loop_
_entity.id
_entity.type
_entity.pdbx_description
1 polymer ?
#
loop_
_entity_poly.entity_id
_entity_poly.type
_entity_poly.pdbx_seq_one_letter_code
_entity_poly.pdbx_strand_id
1 'polypeptide(L)'
;MSVAFRIKCCLCRKNIPLAGDVIALDGEWQRRHQDMHGTLACERCVIDYGWNCCTTTRGTFVDGHVAAPEGEVDVDSWSHHLDRGTHRALVTFYPRSGLLQGAEPYLRWRAGHKDTDADVAARLGAALDEWDAALRGHTLTPQPTAV
;
A
#
# COMPACT_ATOMS: atom_id res chain seq x y z
N MET A 1 -19.53 -8.56 14.13
CA MET A 1 -18.50 -9.47 13.58
C MET A 1 -17.76 -8.75 12.47
N SER A 2 -16.43 -8.89 12.39
CA SER A 2 -15.62 -8.29 11.31
C SER A 2 -15.87 -8.99 9.98
N VAL A 3 -15.88 -8.25 8.88
CA VAL A 3 -15.99 -8.79 7.52
C VAL A 3 -14.68 -9.46 7.09
N ALA A 4 -14.78 -10.61 6.43
CA ALA A 4 -13.63 -11.31 5.85
C ALA A 4 -13.14 -10.58 4.59
N PHE A 5 -11.83 -10.46 4.44
CA PHE A 5 -11.21 -9.86 3.25
C PHE A 5 -9.83 -10.46 3.02
N ARG A 6 -9.31 -10.25 1.81
CA ARG A 6 -7.92 -10.57 1.44
C ARG A 6 -7.35 -9.38 0.67
N ILE A 7 -6.08 -9.11 0.88
CA ILE A 7 -5.35 -8.13 0.07
C ILE A 7 -4.35 -8.83 -0.83
N LYS A 8 -4.18 -8.29 -2.04
CA LYS A 8 -3.17 -8.73 -3.00
C LYS A 8 -1.88 -7.96 -2.77
N CYS A 9 -0.73 -8.62 -2.78
CA CYS A 9 0.59 -7.98 -2.70
C CYS A 9 0.77 -6.96 -3.83
N CYS A 10 1.27 -5.77 -3.49
CA CYS A 10 1.53 -4.71 -4.45
C CYS A 10 2.58 -5.10 -5.49
N LEU A 11 3.51 -6.02 -5.20
CA LEU A 11 4.53 -6.51 -6.13
C LEU A 11 4.03 -7.72 -6.96
N CYS A 12 3.78 -8.87 -6.32
CA CYS A 12 3.45 -10.10 -7.06
C CYS A 12 1.95 -10.29 -7.39
N ARG A 13 1.06 -9.40 -6.94
CA ARG A 13 -0.41 -9.48 -7.12
C ARG A 13 -1.10 -10.71 -6.52
N LYS A 14 -0.38 -11.59 -5.85
CA LYS A 14 -0.94 -12.76 -5.14
C LYS A 14 -1.53 -12.33 -3.80
N ASN A 15 -2.50 -13.09 -3.29
CA ASN A 15 -3.05 -12.85 -1.96
C ASN A 15 -1.95 -12.96 -0.91
N ILE A 16 -1.87 -11.98 -0.02
CA ILE A 16 -0.98 -12.06 1.15
C ILE A 16 -1.56 -13.09 2.12
N PRO A 17 -0.77 -14.05 2.63
CA PRO A 17 -1.23 -15.03 3.60
C PRO A 17 -1.68 -14.36 4.91
N LEU A 18 -2.86 -14.73 5.42
CA LEU A 18 -3.41 -14.15 6.66
C LEU A 18 -2.54 -14.40 7.91
N ALA A 19 -1.70 -15.44 7.88
CA ALA A 19 -0.78 -15.78 8.96
C ALA A 19 0.55 -15.01 8.90
N GLY A 20 0.78 -14.23 7.84
CA GLY A 20 2.00 -13.45 7.66
C GLY A 20 1.77 -11.95 7.91
N ASP A 21 2.89 -11.25 8.06
CA ASP A 21 2.86 -9.78 8.13
C ASP A 21 2.69 -9.17 6.73
N VAL A 22 2.09 -7.99 6.75
CA VAL A 22 1.99 -7.06 5.64
C VAL A 22 2.99 -5.94 5.90
N ILE A 23 3.72 -5.55 4.86
CA ILE A 23 4.75 -4.51 4.94
C ILE A 23 4.29 -3.35 4.06
N ALA A 24 4.25 -2.14 4.61
CA ALA A 24 4.01 -0.92 3.85
C ALA A 24 5.34 -0.41 3.28
N LEU A 25 5.36 -0.15 1.98
CA LEU A 25 6.54 0.28 1.24
C LEU A 25 6.46 1.77 0.88
N ASP A 26 7.60 2.44 0.86
CA ASP A 26 7.70 3.87 0.60
C ASP A 26 7.84 4.24 -0.90
N GLY A 27 8.21 5.50 -1.16
CA GLY A 27 8.41 6.03 -2.51
C GLY A 27 9.63 5.45 -3.25
N GLU A 28 10.67 4.97 -2.57
CA GLU A 28 11.83 4.36 -3.23
C GLU A 28 11.44 3.00 -3.83
N TRP A 29 10.61 2.24 -3.12
CA TRP A 29 10.00 1.03 -3.67
C TRP A 29 9.14 1.32 -4.90
N GLN A 30 8.29 2.35 -4.86
CA GLN A 30 7.46 2.74 -6.00
C GLN A 30 8.30 3.20 -7.20
N ARG A 31 9.38 3.93 -6.96
CA ARG A 31 10.30 4.39 -8.02
C ARG A 31 10.93 3.20 -8.76
N ARG A 32 11.34 2.17 -8.02
CA ARG A 32 11.96 0.95 -8.57
C ARG A 32 10.96 -0.03 -9.17
N HIS A 33 9.73 -0.04 -8.67
CA HIS A 33 8.66 -0.94 -9.10
C HIS A 33 7.43 -0.12 -9.51
N GLN A 34 7.51 0.51 -10.68
CA GLN A 34 6.46 1.41 -11.19
C GLN A 34 5.12 0.73 -11.44
N ASP A 35 5.11 -0.60 -11.53
CA ASP A 35 3.91 -1.41 -11.69
C ASP A 35 3.25 -1.78 -10.35
N MET A 36 3.75 -1.29 -9.21
CA MET A 36 3.11 -1.47 -7.90
C MET A 36 1.65 -0.98 -7.90
N HIS A 37 0.80 -1.70 -7.16
CA HIS A 37 -0.62 -1.35 -7.00
C HIS A 37 -0.93 -1.25 -5.53
N GLY A 38 -1.05 -0.01 -5.07
CA GLY A 38 -0.92 0.31 -3.65
C GLY A 38 0.52 0.12 -3.17
N THR A 39 0.69 -0.02 -1.86
CA THR A 39 2.01 -0.07 -1.21
C THR A 39 2.17 -1.24 -0.24
N LEU A 40 1.16 -2.11 -0.10
CA LEU A 40 1.21 -3.20 0.88
C LEU A 40 1.79 -4.49 0.24
N ALA A 41 2.95 -4.92 0.68
CA ALA A 41 3.65 -6.09 0.16
C ALA A 41 3.57 -7.30 1.10
N CYS A 42 3.74 -8.50 0.53
CA CYS A 42 4.05 -9.68 1.32
C CYS A 42 5.54 -9.74 1.63
N GLU A 43 5.87 -10.31 2.79
CA GLU A 43 7.25 -10.49 3.26
C GLU A 43 8.14 -11.19 2.23
N ARG A 44 7.62 -12.20 1.53
CA ARG A 44 8.40 -12.93 0.52
C ARG A 44 8.90 -12.02 -0.61
N CYS A 45 8.07 -11.12 -1.11
CA CYS A 45 8.49 -10.19 -2.16
C CYS A 45 9.51 -9.19 -1.65
N VAL A 46 9.32 -8.67 -0.45
CA VAL A 46 10.29 -7.75 0.17
C VAL A 46 11.67 -8.39 0.28
N ILE A 47 11.74 -9.66 0.65
CA ILE A 47 13.01 -10.41 0.70
C ILE A 47 13.58 -10.65 -0.70
N ASP A 48 12.76 -11.14 -1.64
CA ASP A 48 13.22 -11.56 -2.97
C ASP A 48 13.67 -10.38 -3.85
N TYR A 49 13.09 -9.20 -3.67
CA TYR A 49 13.39 -8.00 -4.47
C TYR A 49 14.38 -7.05 -3.80
N GLY A 50 15.05 -7.44 -2.70
CA GLY A 50 15.93 -6.55 -1.95
C GLY A 50 17.08 -5.95 -2.78
N TRP A 51 17.49 -4.72 -2.41
CA TRP A 51 18.58 -3.99 -3.05
C TRP A 51 19.35 -3.13 -2.04
N ASN A 52 20.53 -2.66 -2.43
CA ASN A 52 21.28 -1.64 -1.69
C ASN A 52 21.06 -0.25 -2.30
N CYS A 53 21.02 0.78 -1.46
CA CYS A 53 20.82 2.17 -1.88
C CYS A 53 22.09 2.78 -2.50
N CYS A 54 23.26 2.25 -2.13
CA CYS A 54 24.57 2.73 -2.57
C CYS A 54 25.09 2.03 -3.83
N THR A 55 25.69 2.79 -4.75
CA THR A 55 26.30 2.27 -6.01
C THR A 55 27.76 1.88 -5.89
N THR A 56 28.47 2.39 -4.89
CA THR A 56 29.93 2.24 -4.78
C THR A 56 30.38 2.04 -3.34
N THR A 57 31.60 1.54 -3.16
CA THR A 57 32.31 1.47 -1.86
C THR A 57 32.52 2.84 -1.21
N ARG A 58 32.27 3.93 -1.94
CA ARG A 58 32.37 5.31 -1.44
C ARG A 58 31.06 5.83 -0.83
N GLY A 59 30.00 5.00 -0.79
CA GLY A 59 28.75 5.32 -0.10
C GLY A 59 27.85 6.33 -0.82
N THR A 60 27.99 6.48 -2.14
CA THR A 60 27.13 7.36 -2.93
C THR A 60 25.82 6.66 -3.29
N PHE A 61 24.69 7.33 -3.08
CA PHE A 61 23.38 6.84 -3.50
C PHE A 61 23.26 6.70 -5.02
N VAL A 62 22.36 5.82 -5.46
CA VAL A 62 21.94 5.74 -6.87
C VAL A 62 21.30 7.06 -7.34
N ASP A 63 21.38 7.35 -8.64
CA ASP A 63 20.67 8.50 -9.19
C ASP A 63 19.14 8.37 -9.02
N GLY A 64 18.50 9.49 -8.69
CA GLY A 64 17.08 9.56 -8.37
C GLY A 64 16.65 8.87 -7.07
N HIS A 65 17.59 8.53 -6.18
CA HIS A 65 17.30 7.95 -4.86
C HIS A 65 16.31 8.79 -4.06
N VAL A 66 15.26 8.14 -3.54
CA VAL A 66 14.35 8.74 -2.56
C VAL A 66 14.86 8.40 -1.17
N ALA A 67 15.10 9.41 -0.34
CA ALA A 67 15.62 9.20 1.01
C ALA A 67 14.65 8.36 1.87
N ALA A 68 15.22 7.50 2.71
CA ALA A 68 14.49 6.73 3.71
C ALA A 68 13.74 7.67 4.70
N PRO A 69 12.73 7.16 5.43
CA PRO A 69 12.02 7.93 6.45
C PRO A 69 12.98 8.56 7.48
N GLU A 70 12.58 9.71 8.04
CA GLU A 70 13.38 10.41 9.04
C GLU A 70 13.67 9.51 10.25
N GLY A 71 14.94 9.46 10.66
CA GLY A 71 15.40 8.62 11.77
C GLY A 71 15.84 7.21 11.36
N GLU A 72 15.62 6.79 10.11
CA GLU A 72 16.10 5.51 9.59
C GLU A 72 17.49 5.63 8.96
N VAL A 73 18.26 4.55 9.10
CA VAL A 73 19.58 4.45 8.45
C VAL A 73 19.35 4.02 7.01
N ASP A 74 19.56 4.93 6.06
CA ASP A 74 19.34 4.73 4.62
C ASP A 74 20.49 3.92 3.97
N VAL A 75 20.34 2.60 3.91
CA VAL A 75 21.39 1.69 3.43
C VAL A 75 20.90 0.72 2.37
N ASP A 76 19.70 0.18 2.54
CA ASP A 76 19.14 -0.85 1.68
C ASP A 76 17.61 -0.78 1.64
N SER A 77 17.02 -1.70 0.88
CA SER A 77 15.56 -1.78 0.69
C SER A 77 14.76 -1.91 1.99
N TRP A 78 15.36 -2.40 3.08
CA TRP A 78 14.70 -2.54 4.38
C TRP A 78 14.57 -1.21 5.10
N SER A 79 15.48 -0.26 4.85
CA SER A 79 15.38 1.14 5.30
C SER A 79 14.14 1.84 4.74
N HIS A 80 13.55 1.30 3.68
CA HIS A 80 12.42 1.85 2.93
C HIS A 80 11.07 1.19 3.27
N HIS A 81 10.99 0.53 4.43
CA HIS A 81 9.73 0.08 5.00
C HIS A 81 9.10 1.18 5.85
N LEU A 82 7.84 1.50 5.59
CA LEU A 82 7.09 2.46 6.38
C LEU A 82 6.52 1.83 7.66
N ASP A 83 6.00 0.61 7.55
CA ASP A 83 5.36 -0.11 8.65
C ASP A 83 5.32 -1.61 8.40
N ARG A 84 5.15 -2.40 9.46
CA ARG A 84 4.94 -3.85 9.42
C ARG A 84 3.87 -4.29 10.41
N GLY A 85 2.99 -5.21 9.99
CA GLY A 85 2.03 -5.82 10.91
C GLY A 85 0.86 -6.53 10.24
N THR A 86 -0.23 -6.70 10.99
CA THR A 86 -1.39 -7.48 10.53
C THR A 86 -2.13 -6.82 9.36
N HIS A 87 -2.81 -7.64 8.54
CA HIS A 87 -3.69 -7.18 7.47
C HIS A 87 -4.63 -6.05 7.89
N ARG A 88 -5.31 -6.20 9.04
CA ARG A 88 -6.30 -5.23 9.52
C ARG A 88 -5.66 -3.91 9.93
N ALA A 89 -4.54 -3.97 10.62
CA ALA A 89 -3.81 -2.77 11.02
C ALA A 89 -3.38 -1.99 9.78
N LEU A 90 -2.71 -2.66 8.84
CA LEU A 90 -2.08 -1.99 7.70
C LEU A 90 -3.11 -1.39 6.73
N VAL A 91 -4.22 -2.08 6.43
CA VAL A 91 -5.27 -1.47 5.59
C VAL A 91 -5.99 -0.32 6.30
N THR A 92 -6.01 -0.31 7.64
CA THR A 92 -6.60 0.80 8.41
C THR A 92 -5.68 2.03 8.42
N PHE A 93 -4.36 1.82 8.48
CA PHE A 93 -3.36 2.89 8.40
C PHE A 93 -3.15 3.41 6.97
N TYR A 94 -3.22 2.52 5.98
CA TYR A 94 -3.02 2.82 4.56
C TYR A 94 -4.28 2.50 3.74
N PRO A 95 -5.41 3.22 3.96
CA PRO A 95 -6.70 2.85 3.37
C PRO A 95 -6.73 2.93 1.85
N ARG A 96 -6.04 3.90 1.23
CA ARG A 96 -5.95 4.00 -0.24
C ARG A 96 -5.29 2.76 -0.85
N SER A 97 -4.15 2.32 -0.30
CA SER A 97 -3.49 1.08 -0.70
C SER A 97 -4.38 -0.14 -0.41
N GLY A 98 -5.04 -0.16 0.74
CA GLY A 98 -6.01 -1.20 1.07
C GLY A 98 -7.13 -1.34 0.03
N LEU A 99 -7.72 -0.23 -0.42
CA LEU A 99 -8.79 -0.21 -1.42
C LEU A 99 -8.33 -0.78 -2.77
N LEU A 100 -7.21 -0.27 -3.29
CA LEU A 100 -6.57 -0.81 -4.50
C LEU A 100 -6.32 -2.32 -4.38
N GLN A 101 -5.92 -2.78 -3.19
CA GLN A 101 -5.48 -4.15 -2.98
C GLN A 101 -6.60 -5.12 -2.56
N GLY A 102 -7.85 -4.66 -2.44
CA GLY A 102 -9.04 -5.51 -2.22
C GLY A 102 -9.64 -5.48 -0.81
N ALA A 103 -9.28 -4.49 0.02
CA ALA A 103 -9.77 -4.37 1.39
C ALA A 103 -11.10 -3.62 1.52
N GLU A 104 -11.73 -3.19 0.43
CA GLU A 104 -12.93 -2.34 0.44
C GLU A 104 -14.04 -2.83 1.41
N PRO A 105 -14.46 -4.11 1.41
CA PRO A 105 -15.53 -4.56 2.32
C PRO A 105 -15.18 -4.37 3.80
N TYR A 106 -13.91 -4.55 4.17
CA TYR A 106 -13.44 -4.35 5.53
C TYR A 106 -13.37 -2.87 5.88
N LEU A 107 -12.89 -2.02 4.97
CA LEU A 107 -12.76 -0.58 5.21
C LEU A 107 -14.12 0.10 5.35
N ARG A 108 -15.11 -0.26 4.51
CA ARG A 108 -16.50 0.20 4.67
C ARG A 108 -17.10 -0.24 6.00
N TRP A 109 -16.94 -1.51 6.36
CA TRP A 109 -17.39 -2.02 7.66
C TRP A 109 -16.73 -1.29 8.83
N ARG A 110 -15.41 -1.07 8.75
CA ARG A 110 -14.65 -0.44 9.83
C ARG A 110 -15.04 1.03 9.98
N ALA A 111 -15.24 1.77 8.89
CA ALA A 111 -15.67 3.17 8.94
C ALA A 111 -17.02 3.36 9.65
N GLY A 112 -17.96 2.43 9.47
CA GLY A 112 -19.30 2.49 10.08
C GLY A 112 -19.44 1.76 11.43
N HIS A 113 -18.38 1.14 11.96
CA HIS A 113 -18.48 0.37 13.18
C HIS A 113 -18.51 1.28 14.42
N LYS A 114 -19.44 1.01 15.35
CA LYS A 114 -19.64 1.82 16.57
C LYS A 114 -18.41 1.98 17.48
N ASP A 115 -17.46 1.05 17.39
CA ASP A 115 -16.25 1.00 18.21
C ASP A 115 -15.01 1.50 17.43
N THR A 116 -15.21 2.16 16.29
CA THR A 116 -14.14 2.80 15.55
C THR A 116 -13.94 4.21 16.08
N ASP A 117 -12.69 4.52 16.45
CA ASP A 117 -12.28 5.85 16.85
C ASP A 117 -12.65 6.90 15.80
N ALA A 118 -13.07 8.10 16.23
CA ALA A 118 -13.62 9.12 15.34
C ALA A 118 -12.61 9.58 14.27
N ASP A 119 -11.34 9.72 14.62
CA ASP A 119 -10.30 10.14 13.67
C ASP A 119 -10.02 9.04 12.66
N VAL A 120 -10.03 7.78 13.11
CA VAL A 120 -9.92 6.63 12.22
C VAL A 120 -11.12 6.58 11.27
N ALA A 121 -12.35 6.75 11.77
CA ALA A 121 -13.55 6.74 10.96
C ALA A 121 -13.53 7.86 9.90
N ALA A 122 -13.13 9.08 10.27
CA ALA A 122 -12.99 10.21 9.36
C ALA A 122 -11.96 9.93 8.26
N ARG A 123 -10.77 9.41 8.62
CA ARG A 123 -9.73 9.04 7.64
C ARG A 123 -10.21 7.96 6.67
N LEU A 124 -10.93 6.96 7.16
CA LEU A 124 -11.49 5.90 6.32
C LEU A 124 -12.60 6.44 5.40
N GLY A 125 -13.46 7.31 5.91
CA GLY A 125 -14.51 7.98 5.14
C GLY A 125 -13.93 8.78 3.97
N ALA A 126 -12.94 9.63 4.22
CA ALA A 126 -12.28 10.40 3.17
C ALA A 126 -11.67 9.52 2.07
N ALA A 127 -10.99 8.43 2.45
CA ALA A 127 -10.42 7.50 1.48
C ALA A 127 -11.49 6.76 0.65
N LEU A 128 -12.63 6.43 1.25
CA LEU A 128 -13.77 5.79 0.56
C LEU A 128 -14.48 6.77 -0.39
N ASP A 129 -14.64 8.03 0.00
CA ASP A 129 -15.26 9.04 -0.84
C ASP A 129 -14.43 9.31 -2.11
N GLU A 130 -13.10 9.41 -1.96
CA GLU A 130 -12.16 9.52 -3.08
C GLU A 130 -12.25 8.31 -4.02
N TRP A 131 -12.30 7.10 -3.46
CA TRP A 131 -12.44 5.85 -4.21
C TRP A 131 -13.75 5.79 -5.00
N ASP A 132 -14.85 6.12 -4.34
CA ASP A 132 -16.18 6.12 -4.96
C ASP A 132 -16.27 7.19 -6.06
N ALA A 133 -15.62 8.33 -5.89
CA ALA A 133 -15.51 9.35 -6.93
C ALA A 133 -14.71 8.85 -8.14
N ALA A 134 -13.58 8.17 -7.93
CA ALA A 134 -12.76 7.59 -9.00
C ALA A 134 -13.53 6.53 -9.80
N LEU A 135 -14.26 5.63 -9.11
CA LEU A 135 -15.08 4.61 -9.77
C LEU A 135 -16.21 5.21 -10.62
N ARG A 136 -16.86 6.29 -10.13
CA ARG A 136 -17.86 7.03 -10.91
C ARG A 136 -17.25 7.68 -12.15
N GLY A 137 -16.06 8.27 -12.04
CA GLY A 137 -15.33 8.86 -13.17
C GLY A 137 -14.99 7.84 -14.26
N HIS A 138 -14.57 6.63 -13.88
CA HIS A 138 -14.33 5.54 -14.82
C HIS A 138 -15.60 5.01 -15.51
N THR A 139 -16.73 5.00 -14.79
CA THR A 139 -18.01 4.52 -15.34
C THR A 139 -18.63 5.50 -16.34
N LEU A 140 -18.29 6.79 -16.25
CA LEU A 140 -18.86 7.87 -17.08
C LEU A 140 -18.03 8.22 -18.32
N THR A 141 -16.97 7.47 -18.64
CA THR A 141 -16.23 7.66 -19.90
C THR A 141 -16.89 6.81 -20.99
N PRO A 142 -17.72 7.38 -21.91
CA PRO A 142 -18.25 6.60 -23.02
C PRO A 142 -17.09 6.13 -23.90
N GLN A 143 -17.08 4.84 -24.25
CA GLN A 143 -16.20 4.34 -25.30
C GLN A 143 -16.45 5.16 -26.58
N PRO A 144 -15.41 5.64 -27.28
CA PRO A 144 -15.62 6.20 -28.60
C PRO A 144 -16.15 5.09 -29.50
N THR A 145 -17.39 5.23 -29.96
CA THR A 145 -17.93 4.41 -31.04
C THR A 145 -17.10 4.66 -32.28
N ALA A 146 -16.32 3.65 -32.68
CA ALA A 146 -15.63 3.66 -33.95
C ALA A 146 -16.68 3.76 -35.09
N VAL A 147 -16.48 4.77 -35.96
CA VAL A 147 -17.12 4.88 -37.28
C VAL A 147 -16.00 5.09 -38.29
#